data_AF-A0A820PFY6-F1
#
_entry.id   AF-A0A820PFY6-F1
#
_cell.length_a   1.000
_cell.length_b   1.000
_cell.length_c   1.000
_cell.angle_alpha   90.00
_cell.angle_beta   90.00
_cell.angle_gamma   90.00
#
_symmetry.space_group_name_H-M   'P 1'
#
loop_
_entity.id
_entity.type
_entity.pdbx_description
1 polymer ?
#
loop_
_entity_poly.entity_id
_entity_poly.type
_entity_poly.pdbx_seq_one_letter_code
_entity_poly.pdbx_strand_id
1 'polypeptide(L)'
;MLDSSRQIVLTEPQYEYSSSSKSPEHSLSSESAEHSFVLPSSVKPIITKTESNKGKIMLIVDGYGFQFKSFNRKKTVKFWRCTNRNCNVIFHTNVDDDFIQFSTTAIDHSHLPRPADYEVRDLKKTMRKRAATELVSVREIAEQEMRNALLTGEALATLSGTTTIGMRVVLLHSFNIL
;
A
#
# COMPACT_ATOMS: atom_id res chain seq x y z
N MET A 1 41.69 -13.73 -50.18
CA MET A 1 42.70 -13.33 -49.19
C MET A 1 41.94 -12.56 -48.12
N LEU A 2 41.47 -13.21 -47.03
CA LEU A 2 42.18 -13.36 -45.74
C LEU A 2 42.83 -12.03 -45.35
N ASP A 3 42.61 -11.39 -44.22
CA ASP A 3 42.06 -11.70 -42.90
C ASP A 3 42.18 -10.36 -42.12
N SER A 4 41.41 -10.12 -41.06
CA SER A 4 41.90 -9.46 -39.83
C SER A 4 40.73 -9.14 -38.90
N SER A 5 40.23 -10.17 -38.23
CA SER A 5 39.44 -10.03 -37.01
C SER A 5 40.36 -9.59 -35.87
N ARG A 6 40.19 -8.36 -35.37
CA ARG A 6 40.84 -7.89 -34.13
C ARG A 6 40.06 -8.43 -32.92
N GLN A 7 40.62 -9.42 -32.25
CA GLN A 7 40.18 -9.84 -30.92
C GLN A 7 40.67 -8.84 -29.88
N ILE A 8 39.73 -8.31 -29.08
CA ILE A 8 40.02 -7.47 -27.91
C ILE A 8 40.15 -8.43 -26.72
N VAL A 9 41.35 -8.49 -26.15
CA VAL A 9 41.64 -9.25 -24.92
C VAL A 9 41.21 -8.40 -23.74
N LEU A 10 40.15 -8.82 -23.04
CA LEU A 10 39.74 -8.26 -21.75
C LEU A 10 40.49 -9.02 -20.66
N THR A 11 41.48 -8.36 -20.04
CA THR A 11 42.13 -8.86 -18.83
C THR A 11 41.30 -8.48 -17.61
N GLU A 12 40.84 -9.47 -16.86
CA GLU A 12 40.13 -9.28 -15.60
C GLU A 12 41.07 -8.75 -14.49
N PRO A 13 40.65 -7.75 -13.69
CA PRO A 13 41.41 -7.31 -12.54
C PRO A 13 41.30 -8.34 -11.39
N GLN A 14 42.46 -8.83 -10.95
CA GLN A 14 42.57 -9.67 -9.76
C GLN A 14 42.35 -8.80 -8.50
N TYR A 15 41.26 -9.05 -7.79
CA TYR A 15 40.98 -8.43 -6.50
C TYR A 15 41.57 -9.32 -5.38
N GLU A 16 42.63 -8.84 -4.73
CA GLU A 16 43.18 -9.50 -3.54
C GLU A 16 42.23 -9.32 -2.34
N TYR A 17 41.57 -10.40 -1.96
CA TYR A 17 40.73 -10.49 -0.78
C TYR A 17 41.62 -10.69 0.45
N SER A 18 41.84 -9.61 1.22
CA SER A 18 42.56 -9.66 2.50
C SER A 18 41.59 -10.08 3.62
N SER A 19 41.61 -11.36 3.95
CA SER A 19 40.90 -11.96 5.10
C SER A 19 41.59 -11.57 6.40
N SER A 20 41.12 -10.52 7.08
CA SER A 20 41.53 -10.21 8.45
C SER A 20 40.41 -10.55 9.42
N SER A 21 40.41 -11.80 9.88
CA SER A 21 39.65 -12.28 11.03
C SER A 21 40.25 -11.72 12.33
N LYS A 22 39.57 -10.75 12.93
CA LYS A 22 39.70 -10.46 14.37
C LYS A 22 38.30 -10.33 14.96
N SER A 23 37.84 -11.45 15.52
CA SER A 23 36.66 -11.52 16.38
C SER A 23 36.99 -10.86 17.73
N PRO A 24 36.25 -9.83 18.17
CA PRO A 24 36.26 -9.40 19.56
C PRO A 24 35.20 -10.21 20.31
N GLU A 25 35.65 -11.08 21.21
CA GLU A 25 34.81 -11.74 22.19
C GLU A 25 34.36 -10.69 23.23
N HIS A 26 33.23 -10.04 22.98
CA HIS A 26 32.54 -9.26 24.00
C HIS A 26 31.39 -10.07 24.57
N SER A 27 31.65 -10.60 25.77
CA SER A 27 30.68 -11.17 26.70
C SER A 27 29.55 -10.19 27.00
N LEU A 28 28.40 -10.42 26.37
CA LEU A 28 27.12 -9.77 26.66
C LEU A 28 26.49 -10.41 27.89
N SER A 29 26.58 -9.72 29.03
CA SER A 29 25.76 -10.00 30.21
C SER A 29 24.30 -9.71 29.88
N SER A 30 23.48 -10.75 29.96
CA SER A 30 22.04 -10.72 29.81
C SER A 30 21.37 -10.01 30.99
N GLU A 31 21.15 -8.71 30.89
CA GLU A 31 20.16 -8.01 31.71
C GLU A 31 18.84 -7.96 30.93
N SER A 32 18.02 -8.98 31.16
CA SER A 32 16.62 -9.05 30.75
C SER A 32 15.81 -8.01 31.53
N ALA A 33 15.88 -6.76 31.08
CA ALA A 33 14.90 -5.76 31.46
C ALA A 33 13.61 -6.06 30.68
N GLU A 34 12.70 -6.79 31.32
CA GLU A 34 11.31 -6.92 30.89
C GLU A 34 10.62 -5.56 31.01
N HIS A 35 10.90 -4.69 30.03
CA HIS A 35 10.20 -3.41 29.88
C HIS A 35 8.83 -3.71 29.28
N SER A 36 7.90 -4.14 30.12
CA SER A 36 6.49 -4.28 29.76
C SER A 36 5.95 -2.90 29.41
N PHE A 37 5.97 -2.59 28.10
CA PHE A 37 5.43 -1.36 27.56
C PHE A 37 3.90 -1.45 27.64
N VAL A 38 3.33 -1.03 28.77
CA VAL A 38 1.89 -0.91 28.96
C VAL A 38 1.41 0.23 28.06
N LEU A 39 0.94 -0.11 26.86
CA LEU A 39 0.30 0.84 25.96
C LEU A 39 -0.99 1.39 26.60
N PRO A 40 -1.20 2.71 26.62
CA PRO A 40 -2.41 3.30 27.19
C PRO A 40 -3.64 2.86 26.39
N SER A 41 -4.59 2.21 27.07
CA SER A 41 -5.76 1.52 26.50
C SER A 41 -6.87 2.43 25.94
N SER A 42 -6.56 3.67 25.53
CA SER A 42 -7.59 4.67 25.20
C SER A 42 -7.31 5.50 23.93
N VAL A 43 -6.43 5.04 23.05
CA VAL A 43 -6.27 5.70 21.75
C VAL A 43 -7.37 5.20 20.82
N LYS A 44 -8.24 6.13 20.36
CA LYS A 44 -9.22 5.82 19.31
C LYS A 44 -8.45 5.55 18.00
N PRO A 45 -8.85 4.53 17.23
CA PRO A 45 -8.16 4.21 15.99
C PRO A 45 -8.35 5.32 14.96
N ILE A 46 -7.37 5.51 14.08
CA ILE A 46 -7.46 6.48 12.99
C ILE A 46 -8.25 5.84 11.85
N ILE A 47 -9.39 6.44 11.48
CA ILE A 47 -10.25 5.96 10.41
C ILE A 47 -10.14 6.90 9.21
N THR A 48 -9.74 6.34 8.06
CA THR A 48 -9.76 7.05 6.78
C THR A 48 -10.68 6.34 5.79
N LYS A 49 -11.43 7.10 4.97
CA LYS A 49 -12.31 6.52 3.94
C LYS A 49 -11.54 6.42 2.61
N THR A 50 -11.70 5.29 1.94
CA THR A 50 -11.21 5.06 0.56
C THR A 50 -12.32 4.39 -0.25
N GLU A 51 -12.06 4.11 -1.53
CA GLU A 51 -12.96 3.34 -2.37
C GLU A 51 -12.25 2.13 -2.98
N SER A 52 -13.01 1.05 -3.13
CA SER A 52 -12.61 -0.10 -3.94
C SER A 52 -12.48 0.27 -5.42
N ASN A 53 -11.85 -0.60 -6.21
CA ASN A 53 -11.82 -0.49 -7.68
C ASN A 53 -13.23 -0.43 -8.32
N LYS A 54 -14.27 -0.83 -7.59
CA LYS A 54 -15.68 -0.80 -8.03
C LYS A 54 -16.45 0.43 -7.49
N GLY A 55 -15.75 1.42 -6.91
CA GLY A 55 -16.36 2.63 -6.35
C GLY A 55 -17.09 2.44 -5.01
N LYS A 56 -17.07 1.23 -4.42
CA LYS A 56 -17.66 1.00 -3.10
C LYS A 56 -16.79 1.59 -1.99
N ILE A 57 -17.39 2.30 -1.04
CA ILE A 57 -16.70 2.86 0.14
C ILE A 57 -16.07 1.74 0.98
N MET A 58 -14.87 2.02 1.47
CA MET A 58 -14.07 1.17 2.36
C MET A 58 -13.47 2.05 3.46
N LEU A 59 -13.11 1.42 4.58
CA LEU A 59 -12.38 2.07 5.67
C LEU A 59 -10.94 1.57 5.70
N ILE A 60 -10.00 2.44 6.03
CA ILE A 60 -8.64 2.12 6.42
C ILE A 60 -8.54 2.46 7.90
N VAL A 61 -8.22 1.47 8.73
CA VAL A 61 -8.11 1.59 10.18
C VAL A 61 -6.74 1.05 10.56
N ASP A 62 -5.86 1.92 11.06
CA ASP A 62 -4.49 1.57 11.50
C ASP A 62 -3.70 0.74 10.44
N GLY A 63 -3.84 1.11 9.16
CA GLY A 63 -3.16 0.43 8.04
C GLY A 63 -3.85 -0.85 7.53
N TYR A 64 -4.98 -1.24 8.11
CA TYR A 64 -5.82 -2.35 7.68
C TYR A 64 -7.04 -1.87 6.90
N GLY A 65 -7.36 -2.51 5.78
CA GLY A 65 -8.55 -2.19 5.02
C GLY A 65 -9.75 -3.02 5.44
N PHE A 66 -10.92 -2.37 5.46
CA PHE A 66 -12.20 -2.96 5.77
C PHE A 66 -13.24 -2.64 4.71
N GLN A 67 -14.04 -3.63 4.34
CA GLN A 67 -15.16 -3.50 3.41
C GLN A 67 -16.48 -3.63 4.16
N PHE A 68 -17.49 -2.85 3.72
CA PHE A 68 -18.82 -2.92 4.30
C PHE A 68 -19.40 -4.34 4.16
N LYS A 69 -19.88 -4.90 5.28
CA LYS A 69 -20.49 -6.23 5.33
C LYS A 69 -22.01 -6.12 5.43
N SER A 70 -22.51 -5.48 6.49
CA SER A 70 -23.94 -5.35 6.75
C SER A 70 -24.22 -4.35 7.87
N PHE A 71 -25.50 -4.05 8.10
CA PHE A 71 -25.96 -3.37 9.32
C PHE A 71 -26.39 -4.40 10.39
N ASN A 72 -26.48 -3.95 11.64
CA ASN A 72 -27.25 -4.67 12.66
C ASN A 72 -28.76 -4.60 12.37
N ARG A 73 -29.56 -5.40 13.09
CA ARG A 73 -31.03 -5.46 12.90
C ARG A 73 -31.72 -4.09 13.05
N LYS A 74 -31.21 -3.23 13.92
CA LYS A 74 -31.74 -1.89 14.19
C LYS A 74 -31.22 -0.80 13.24
N LYS A 75 -30.32 -1.14 12.30
CA LYS A 75 -29.63 -0.20 11.40
C LYS A 75 -28.88 0.94 12.09
N THR A 76 -28.43 0.73 13.32
CA THR A 76 -27.66 1.72 14.11
C THR A 76 -26.15 1.46 14.08
N VAL A 77 -25.73 0.26 13.67
CA VAL A 77 -24.33 -0.16 13.65
C VAL A 77 -24.00 -0.72 12.27
N LYS A 78 -22.88 -0.29 11.68
CA LYS A 78 -22.29 -0.85 10.47
C LYS A 78 -21.21 -1.85 10.87
N PHE A 79 -21.24 -3.01 10.22
CA PHE A 79 -20.23 -4.04 10.33
C PHE A 79 -19.33 -3.98 9.12
N TRP A 80 -18.03 -3.89 9.36
CA TRP A 80 -17.00 -3.84 8.34
C TRP A 80 -16.06 -5.03 8.51
N ARG A 81 -15.89 -5.84 7.46
CA ARG A 81 -15.00 -7.00 7.50
C ARG A 81 -13.64 -6.62 6.93
N CYS A 82 -12.55 -7.12 7.52
CA CYS A 82 -11.23 -6.98 6.92
C CYS A 82 -11.22 -7.47 5.45
N THR A 83 -10.48 -6.79 4.60
CA THR A 83 -10.38 -7.07 3.15
C THR A 83 -9.60 -8.34 2.84
N ASN A 84 -8.70 -8.75 3.73
CA ASN A 84 -8.00 -10.02 3.62
C ASN A 84 -8.99 -11.16 3.88
N ARG A 85 -9.14 -12.08 2.92
CA ARG A 85 -10.10 -13.19 2.99
C ARG A 85 -9.83 -14.14 4.15
N ASN A 86 -8.56 -14.31 4.52
CA ASN A 86 -8.13 -15.18 5.60
C ASN A 86 -8.14 -14.48 6.97
N CYS A 87 -8.60 -13.22 7.01
CA CYS A 87 -8.80 -12.46 8.23
C CYS A 87 -10.28 -12.42 8.60
N ASN A 88 -10.56 -12.66 9.88
CA ASN A 88 -11.91 -12.70 10.44
C ASN A 88 -12.25 -11.48 11.30
N VAL A 89 -11.34 -10.50 11.42
CA VAL A 89 -11.58 -9.27 12.18
C VAL A 89 -12.74 -8.49 11.57
N ILE A 90 -13.69 -8.09 12.43
CA ILE A 90 -14.81 -7.21 12.10
C ILE A 90 -14.69 -5.94 12.93
N PHE A 91 -14.79 -4.80 12.26
CA PHE A 91 -14.79 -3.46 12.82
C PHE A 91 -16.22 -2.91 12.84
N HIS A 92 -16.63 -2.33 13.97
CA HIS A 92 -17.98 -1.79 14.16
C HIS A 92 -17.91 -0.27 14.22
N THR A 93 -18.76 0.38 13.42
CA THR A 93 -18.98 1.82 13.48
C THR A 93 -20.45 2.15 13.71
N ASN A 94 -20.73 3.37 14.15
CA ASN A 94 -22.08 3.91 14.08
C ASN A 94 -22.47 4.23 12.62
N VAL A 95 -23.64 4.84 12.43
CA VAL A 95 -24.13 5.28 11.11
C VAL A 95 -23.30 6.40 10.49
N ASP A 96 -22.58 7.17 11.32
CA ASP A 96 -21.73 8.29 10.92
C ASP A 96 -20.26 7.89 10.66
N ASP A 97 -19.97 6.59 10.78
CA ASP A 97 -18.64 5.97 10.63
C ASP A 97 -17.66 6.23 11.79
N ASP A 98 -18.15 6.63 12.96
CA ASP A 98 -17.34 6.69 14.19
C ASP A 98 -17.12 5.31 14.78
N PHE A 99 -15.92 5.10 15.35
CA PHE A 99 -15.54 3.87 16.02
C PHE A 99 -16.48 3.53 17.18
N ILE A 100 -16.96 2.28 17.21
CA ILE A 100 -17.63 1.70 18.38
C ILE A 100 -16.70 0.67 19.05
N GLN A 101 -16.35 -0.39 18.33
CA GLN A 101 -15.54 -1.50 18.83
C GLN A 101 -15.07 -2.42 17.70
N PHE A 102 -14.26 -3.42 18.03
CA PHE A 102 -14.04 -4.61 17.21
C PHE A 102 -14.95 -5.76 17.67
N SER A 103 -15.11 -6.80 16.83
CA SER A 103 -15.91 -7.99 17.18
C SER A 103 -15.32 -8.83 18.30
N THR A 104 -14.00 -8.80 18.46
CA THR A 104 -13.24 -9.57 19.45
C THR A 104 -12.45 -8.61 20.34
N THR A 105 -12.23 -9.00 21.59
CA THR A 105 -11.47 -8.22 22.57
C THR A 105 -9.99 -8.09 22.17
N ALA A 106 -9.44 -9.14 21.55
CA ALA A 106 -8.14 -9.09 20.90
C ALA A 106 -8.32 -8.76 19.41
N ILE A 107 -7.67 -7.70 18.94
CA ILE A 107 -7.63 -7.31 17.53
C ILE A 107 -6.46 -8.05 16.88
N ASP A 108 -6.63 -9.34 16.66
CA ASP A 108 -5.59 -10.17 16.06
C ASP A 108 -5.85 -10.37 14.56
N HIS A 109 -5.13 -9.59 13.75
CA HIS A 109 -5.11 -9.78 12.30
C HIS A 109 -4.16 -10.91 11.94
N SER A 110 -4.62 -11.88 11.14
CA SER A 110 -3.79 -12.96 10.60
C SER A 110 -2.78 -12.52 9.51
N HIS A 111 -2.51 -11.22 9.42
CA HIS A 111 -1.61 -10.63 8.44
C HIS A 111 -1.12 -9.25 8.89
N LEU A 112 -0.02 -8.81 8.28
CA LEU A 112 0.52 -7.48 8.49
C LEU A 112 -0.39 -6.39 7.86
N PRO A 113 -0.37 -5.16 8.41
CA PRO A 113 -1.00 -4.02 7.76
C PRO A 113 -0.33 -3.74 6.41
N ARG A 114 -1.07 -3.09 5.49
CA ARG A 114 -0.56 -2.75 4.15
C ARG A 114 -0.94 -1.32 3.78
N PRO A 115 -0.46 -0.30 4.53
CA PRO A 115 -0.83 1.09 4.29
C PRO A 115 -0.43 1.56 2.88
N ALA A 116 0.77 1.16 2.43
CA ALA A 116 1.30 1.49 1.10
C ALA A 116 0.35 1.08 -0.05
N ASP A 117 -0.29 -0.08 0.04
CA ASP A 117 -1.26 -0.54 -0.96
C ASP A 117 -2.45 0.41 -1.12
N TYR A 118 -2.89 1.03 -0.03
CA TYR A 118 -4.02 1.96 -0.03
C TYR A 118 -3.61 3.34 -0.54
N GLU A 119 -2.43 3.84 -0.15
CA GLU A 119 -1.86 5.09 -0.66
C GLU A 119 -1.72 5.04 -2.20
N VAL A 120 -1.12 3.96 -2.71
CA VAL A 120 -0.96 3.73 -4.16
C VAL A 120 -2.31 3.62 -4.86
N ARG A 121 -3.29 3.00 -4.22
CA ARG A 121 -4.65 2.88 -4.78
C ARG A 121 -5.32 4.24 -4.89
N ASP A 122 -5.28 5.05 -3.82
CA ASP A 122 -5.90 6.37 -3.80
C ASP A 122 -5.26 7.28 -4.84
N LEU A 123 -3.93 7.25 -4.98
CA LEU A 123 -3.22 7.96 -6.04
C LEU A 123 -3.70 7.53 -7.44
N LYS A 124 -3.70 6.23 -7.73
CA LYS A 124 -4.14 5.69 -9.02
C LYS A 124 -5.60 6.06 -9.31
N LYS A 125 -6.44 6.08 -8.29
CA LYS A 125 -7.85 6.50 -8.41
C LYS A 125 -7.95 7.97 -8.78
N THR A 126 -7.21 8.85 -8.12
CA THR A 126 -7.19 10.28 -8.45
C THR A 126 -6.71 10.52 -9.87
N MET A 127 -5.60 9.88 -10.28
CA MET A 127 -5.10 9.96 -11.66
C MET A 127 -6.14 9.50 -12.69
N ARG A 128 -6.81 8.34 -12.45
CA ARG A 128 -7.87 7.84 -13.34
C ARG A 128 -9.06 8.79 -13.43
N LYS A 129 -9.48 9.34 -12.29
CA LYS A 129 -10.60 10.29 -12.24
C LYS A 129 -10.29 11.52 -13.08
N ARG A 130 -9.12 12.14 -12.84
CA ARG A 130 -8.67 13.31 -13.60
C ARG A 130 -8.53 13.02 -15.10
N ALA A 131 -7.93 11.88 -15.45
CA ALA A 131 -7.75 11.47 -16.85
C ALA A 131 -9.06 11.24 -17.59
N ALA A 132 -10.16 10.94 -16.87
CA ALA A 132 -11.49 10.79 -17.46
C ALA A 132 -12.25 12.11 -17.60
N THR A 133 -11.89 13.15 -16.85
CA THR A 133 -12.67 14.39 -16.74
C THR A 133 -11.96 15.62 -17.29
N GLU A 134 -10.64 15.60 -17.38
CA GLU A 134 -9.83 16.75 -17.78
C GLU A 134 -9.20 16.55 -19.17
N LEU A 135 -8.98 17.65 -19.89
CA LEU A 135 -8.40 17.64 -21.25
C LEU A 135 -6.85 17.67 -21.25
N VAL A 136 -6.22 17.62 -20.08
CA VAL A 136 -4.75 17.56 -19.96
C VAL A 136 -4.23 16.16 -20.27
N SER A 137 -2.96 16.08 -20.68
CA SER A 137 -2.37 14.78 -21.02
C SER A 137 -2.24 13.89 -19.78
N VAL A 138 -2.35 12.57 -19.97
CA VAL A 138 -2.23 11.61 -18.85
C VAL A 138 -0.84 11.64 -18.21
N ARG A 139 0.20 11.95 -19.00
CA ARG A 139 1.56 12.17 -18.48
C ARG A 139 1.59 13.34 -17.50
N GLU A 140 1.01 14.47 -17.88
CA GLU A 140 0.97 15.68 -17.05
C GLU A 140 0.15 15.46 -15.77
N ILE A 141 -1.00 14.77 -15.86
CA ILE A 141 -1.76 14.33 -14.69
C ILE A 141 -0.87 13.48 -13.78
N ALA A 142 -0.19 12.48 -14.33
CA ALA A 142 0.64 11.58 -13.54
C ALA A 142 1.78 12.34 -12.84
N GLU A 143 2.51 13.19 -13.55
CA GLU A 143 3.59 13.99 -12.98
C GLU A 143 3.09 14.94 -11.87
N GLN A 144 1.92 15.57 -12.07
CA GLN A 144 1.36 16.48 -11.07
C GLN A 144 0.86 15.73 -9.82
N GLU A 145 0.13 14.63 -10.01
CA GLU A 145 -0.38 13.83 -8.90
C GLU A 145 0.76 13.19 -8.10
N MET A 146 1.82 12.72 -8.76
CA MET A 146 3.02 12.20 -8.09
C MET A 146 3.72 13.26 -7.24
N ARG A 147 3.77 14.52 -7.69
CA ARG A 147 4.36 15.63 -6.91
C ARG A 147 3.48 16.03 -5.71
N ASN A 148 2.16 15.99 -5.89
CA ASN A 148 1.21 16.38 -4.86
C ASN A 148 1.02 15.28 -3.79
N ALA A 149 1.28 14.01 -4.14
CA ALA A 149 1.05 12.90 -3.25
C ALA A 149 2.14 12.82 -2.16
N LEU A 150 1.70 12.88 -0.90
CA LEU A 150 2.55 12.66 0.27
C LEU A 150 2.67 11.15 0.55
N LEU A 151 3.29 10.42 -0.39
CA LEU A 151 3.46 8.98 -0.29
C LEU A 151 4.58 8.61 0.68
N THR A 152 4.39 7.50 1.38
CA THR A 152 5.46 6.85 2.14
C THR A 152 6.52 6.25 1.20
N GLY A 153 7.74 6.02 1.73
CA GLY A 153 8.81 5.36 0.97
C GLY A 153 8.41 3.96 0.48
N GLU A 154 7.62 3.23 1.28
CA GLU A 154 7.07 1.92 0.92
C GLU A 154 6.06 2.02 -0.24
N ALA A 155 5.17 3.02 -0.21
CA ALA A 155 4.23 3.27 -1.31
C ALA A 155 4.96 3.64 -2.61
N LEU A 156 6.00 4.48 -2.53
CA LEU A 156 6.84 4.83 -3.69
C LEU A 156 7.51 3.60 -4.30
N ALA A 157 8.08 2.72 -3.47
CA ALA A 157 8.69 1.47 -3.93
C ALA A 157 7.67 0.55 -4.63
N THR A 158 6.41 0.57 -4.18
CA THR A 158 5.32 -0.23 -4.74
C THR A 158 4.86 0.27 -6.12
N LEU A 159 5.02 1.57 -6.41
CA LEU A 159 4.65 2.15 -7.72
C LEU A 159 5.55 1.67 -8.86
N SER A 160 6.85 1.58 -8.59
CA SER A 160 7.91 1.30 -9.58
C SER A 160 7.75 -0.07 -10.26
N GLY A 161 7.13 -1.05 -9.58
CA GLY A 161 6.90 -2.39 -10.10
C GLY A 161 5.74 -2.54 -11.09
N THR A 162 4.99 -1.48 -11.40
CA THR A 162 3.75 -1.56 -12.20
C THR A 162 3.74 -0.71 -13.48
N THR A 163 4.87 -0.61 -14.19
CA THR A 163 5.03 0.13 -15.46
C THR A 163 4.16 -0.34 -16.64
N THR A 164 3.25 -1.28 -16.44
CA THR A 164 2.09 -1.49 -17.33
C THR A 164 0.88 -0.71 -16.80
N ILE A 165 0.90 0.61 -16.92
CA ILE A 165 -0.34 1.39 -17.00
C ILE A 165 -0.96 1.03 -18.35
N GLY A 166 -1.68 -0.10 -18.38
CA GLY A 166 -2.53 -0.50 -19.49
C GLY A 166 -3.65 0.50 -19.63
N MET A 167 -3.36 1.62 -20.29
CA MET A 167 -4.33 2.62 -20.72
C MET A 167 -5.17 2.01 -21.84
N ARG A 168 -6.16 1.18 -21.49
CA ARG A 168 -7.34 1.04 -22.34
C ARG A 168 -8.12 2.34 -22.22
N VAL A 169 -7.72 3.33 -23.00
CA VAL A 169 -8.58 4.46 -23.35
C VAL A 169 -9.77 3.85 -24.06
N VAL A 170 -10.90 3.75 -23.36
CA VAL A 170 -12.18 3.49 -24.01
C VAL A 170 -12.51 4.79 -24.73
N LEU A 171 -12.04 4.90 -25.98
CA LEU A 171 -12.49 5.93 -26.90
C LEU A 171 -13.97 5.66 -27.18
N LEU A 172 -14.86 6.28 -26.40
CA LEU A 172 -16.24 6.46 -26.79
C LEU A 172 -16.27 7.52 -27.90
N HIS A 173 -15.92 7.11 -29.12
CA HIS A 173 -16.34 7.84 -30.31
C HIS A 173 -17.83 7.53 -30.52
N SER A 174 -18.69 8.34 -29.90
CA SER A 174 -20.06 8.47 -30.35
C SER A 174 -20.05 9.24 -31.67
N PHE A 175 -19.89 8.52 -32.78
CA PHE A 175 -20.36 8.98 -34.08
C PHE A 175 -21.89 9.06 -34.00
N ASN A 176 -22.44 10.27 -34.05
CA ASN A 176 -23.79 10.47 -34.54
C ASN A 176 -23.69 11.07 -35.94
N ILE A 177 -23.91 10.21 -36.92
CA ILE A 177 -24.22 10.56 -38.31
C ILE A 177 -25.74 10.52 -38.41
N LEU A 178 -26.32 11.71 -38.59
CA LEU A 178 -27.52 12.10 -39.37
C LEU A 178 -28.21 13.30 -38.71
#